data_AF-A0AAV2J3M2-F1
#
_entry.id   AF-A0AAV2J3M2-F1
#
_cell.length_a   1.000
_cell.length_b   1.000
_cell.length_c   1.000
_cell.angle_alpha   90.00
_cell.angle_beta   90.00
_cell.angle_gamma   90.00
#
_symmetry.space_group_name_H-M   'P 1'
#
loop_
_entity.id
_entity.type
_entity.pdbx_description
1 polymer ?
#
loop_
_entity_poly.entity_id
_entity_poly.type
_entity_poly.pdbx_seq_one_letter_code
_entity_poly.pdbx_strand_id
1 'polypeptide(L)'
;MSTHQVIEQLLHKFKIENDPEEFALYCVHQSGEKRKLCNRDKPLWERILQGPSEDIMKVFLMDREEEEVSNDVAQYLNLEQSILEQVLLKLREEESREIQRVISKYHHQHRLLSHVLNTKMSPHIETSV
;
A
#
# COMPACT_ATOMS: atom_id res chain seq x y z
N MET A 1 -7.57 -13.12 5.31
CA MET A 1 -6.47 -14.09 5.18
C MET A 1 -5.20 -13.30 4.95
N SER A 2 -4.20 -13.48 5.81
CA SER A 2 -2.89 -12.81 5.68
C SER A 2 -1.98 -13.56 4.70
N THR A 3 -0.89 -12.92 4.26
CA THR A 3 0.15 -13.52 3.43
C THR A 3 0.65 -14.84 4.00
N HIS A 4 0.98 -14.90 5.30
CA HIS A 4 1.42 -16.14 5.97
C HIS A 4 0.39 -17.27 5.82
N GLN A 5 -0.88 -16.99 6.09
CA GLN A 5 -1.96 -17.98 5.98
C GLN A 5 -2.15 -18.47 4.55
N VAL A 6 -1.98 -17.59 3.56
CA VAL A 6 -2.03 -17.98 2.15
C VAL A 6 -0.88 -18.91 1.81
N ILE A 7 0.34 -18.63 2.27
CA ILE A 7 1.51 -19.48 2.07
C ILE A 7 1.26 -20.87 2.67
N GLU A 8 0.88 -20.96 3.95
CA GLU A 8 0.56 -22.23 4.61
C GLU A 8 -0.48 -23.06 3.83
N GLN A 9 -1.54 -22.42 3.34
CA GLN A 9 -2.57 -23.10 2.57
C GLN A 9 -2.09 -23.58 1.21
N LEU A 10 -1.23 -22.80 0.53
CA LEU A 10 -0.63 -23.22 -0.73
C LEU A 10 0.30 -24.41 -0.52
N LEU A 11 1.20 -24.37 0.47
CA LEU A 11 2.10 -25.48 0.78
C LEU A 11 1.31 -26.75 1.14
N HIS A 12 0.29 -26.63 1.98
CA HIS A 12 -0.58 -27.76 2.32
C HIS A 12 -1.33 -28.32 1.09
N LYS A 13 -1.85 -27.45 0.21
CA LYS A 13 -2.56 -27.85 -1.01
C LYS A 13 -1.65 -28.63 -1.96
N PHE A 14 -0.39 -28.20 -2.09
CA PHE A 14 0.59 -28.81 -2.99
C PHE A 14 1.47 -29.88 -2.31
N LYS A 15 1.21 -30.20 -1.04
CA LYS A 15 1.94 -31.22 -0.26
C LYS A 15 3.44 -30.93 -0.14
N ILE A 16 3.76 -29.65 0.04
CA ILE A 16 5.12 -29.19 0.35
C ILE A 16 5.30 -29.25 1.87
N GLU A 17 6.33 -29.95 2.34
CA GLU A 17 6.58 -30.21 3.77
C GLU A 17 7.58 -29.21 4.40
N ASN A 18 8.23 -28.38 3.59
CA ASN A 18 9.14 -27.32 4.01
C ASN A 18 8.47 -26.29 4.93
N ASP A 19 9.29 -25.56 5.70
CA ASP A 19 8.79 -24.50 6.58
C ASP A 19 8.16 -23.36 5.74
N PRO A 20 6.93 -22.91 6.02
CA PRO A 20 6.35 -21.72 5.41
C PRO A 20 7.25 -20.47 5.44
N GLU A 21 8.13 -20.36 6.44
CA GLU A 21 9.12 -19.28 6.56
C GLU A 21 10.21 -19.32 5.48
N GLU A 22 10.41 -20.44 4.78
CA GLU A 22 11.32 -20.56 3.63
C GLU A 22 10.75 -19.89 2.36
N PHE A 23 9.46 -19.53 2.35
CA PHE A 23 8.78 -18.96 1.20
C PHE A 23 8.29 -17.54 1.44
N ALA A 24 8.06 -16.81 0.35
CA ALA A 24 7.40 -15.52 0.36
C ALA A 24 6.49 -15.33 -0.87
N LEU A 25 5.48 -14.47 -0.72
CA LEU A 25 4.69 -14.01 -1.87
C LEU A 25 5.29 -12.74 -2.44
N TYR A 26 5.49 -12.72 -3.75
CA TYR A 26 6.00 -11.57 -4.48
C TYR A 26 4.98 -11.10 -5.52
N CYS A 27 4.74 -9.79 -5.52
CA CYS A 27 4.05 -9.09 -6.60
C CYS A 27 5.08 -8.75 -7.68
N VAL A 28 4.89 -9.27 -8.89
CA VAL A 28 5.75 -9.02 -10.07
C VAL A 28 4.94 -8.26 -11.10
N HIS A 29 5.40 -7.05 -11.41
CA HIS A 29 4.76 -6.16 -12.38
C HIS A 29 5.38 -6.33 -13.77
N GLN A 30 4.65 -5.97 -14.83
CA GLN A 30 5.14 -6.00 -16.22
C GLN A 30 6.39 -5.15 -16.46
N SER A 31 6.67 -4.18 -15.59
CA SER A 31 7.91 -3.39 -15.63
C SER A 31 9.15 -4.18 -15.20
N GLY A 32 8.97 -5.40 -14.66
CA GLY A 32 10.02 -6.15 -13.99
C GLY A 32 10.17 -5.80 -12.51
N GLU A 33 9.42 -4.81 -12.00
CA GLU A 33 9.39 -4.53 -10.56
C GLU A 33 8.87 -5.74 -9.80
N LYS A 34 9.61 -6.12 -8.76
CA LYS A 34 9.26 -7.22 -7.88
C LYS A 34 9.23 -6.73 -6.45
N ARG A 35 8.10 -6.93 -5.77
CA ARG A 35 7.89 -6.49 -4.39
C ARG A 35 7.43 -7.66 -3.53
N LYS A 36 8.14 -7.88 -2.43
CA LYS A 36 7.78 -8.87 -1.41
C LYS A 36 6.60 -8.39 -0.58
N LEU A 37 5.64 -9.28 -0.33
CA LEU A 37 4.54 -9.02 0.62
C LEU A 37 4.98 -9.38 2.03
N CYS A 38 4.69 -8.50 2.99
CA CYS A 38 4.90 -8.77 4.40
C CYS A 38 3.93 -9.87 4.88
N ASN A 39 4.34 -10.62 5.92
CA ASN A 39 3.54 -11.73 6.47
C ASN A 39 2.12 -11.30 6.93
N ARG A 40 1.95 -10.03 7.29
CA ARG A 40 0.68 -9.43 7.76
C ARG A 40 -0.17 -8.82 6.65
N ASP A 41 0.39 -8.65 5.45
CA ASP A 41 -0.34 -8.10 4.31
C ASP A 41 -1.48 -9.03 3.89
N LYS A 42 -2.36 -8.51 3.05
CA LYS A 42 -3.53 -9.25 2.54
C LYS A 42 -3.41 -9.39 1.03
N PRO A 43 -2.93 -10.53 0.49
CA PRO A 43 -2.65 -10.67 -0.94
C PRO A 43 -3.83 -10.36 -1.87
N LEU A 44 -5.06 -10.67 -1.45
CA LEU A 44 -6.27 -10.30 -2.22
C LEU A 44 -6.53 -8.80 -2.24
N TRP A 45 -6.23 -8.10 -1.15
CA TRP A 45 -6.32 -6.64 -1.10
C TRP A 45 -5.31 -6.00 -2.05
N GLU A 46 -4.08 -6.50 -2.04
CA GLU A 46 -3.03 -6.09 -2.98
C GLU A 46 -3.48 -6.29 -4.44
N ARG A 47 -4.07 -7.44 -4.75
CA ARG A 47 -4.62 -7.70 -6.09
C ARG A 47 -5.71 -6.69 -6.49
N ILE A 48 -6.61 -6.34 -5.58
CA ILE A 48 -7.68 -5.36 -5.86
C ILE A 48 -7.09 -3.98 -6.19
N LEU A 49 -6.05 -3.55 -5.46
CA LEU A 49 -5.39 -2.27 -5.71
C LEU A 49 -4.68 -2.22 -7.07
N GLN A 50 -4.08 -3.34 -7.49
CA GLN A 50 -3.35 -3.44 -8.76
C GLN A 50 -4.25 -3.70 -9.98
N GLY A 51 -5.50 -4.09 -9.74
CA GLY A 51 -6.48 -4.38 -10.77
C GLY A 51 -6.46 -5.83 -11.28
N PRO A 52 -7.41 -6.17 -12.17
CA PRO A 52 -7.68 -7.55 -12.56
C PRO A 52 -6.75 -8.09 -13.66
N SER A 53 -6.00 -7.24 -14.36
CA SER A 53 -5.17 -7.69 -15.48
C SER A 53 -4.02 -8.55 -15.00
N GLU A 54 -3.95 -9.78 -15.52
CA GLU A 54 -2.83 -10.68 -15.26
C GLU A 54 -1.56 -10.24 -16.00
N ASP A 55 -1.67 -9.46 -17.07
CA ASP A 55 -0.52 -8.94 -17.80
C ASP A 55 0.20 -7.85 -17.00
N ILE A 56 -0.54 -7.07 -16.20
CA ILE A 56 0.01 -5.94 -15.44
C ILE A 56 0.77 -6.42 -14.20
N MET A 57 0.15 -7.30 -13.40
CA MET A 57 0.70 -7.74 -12.12
C MET A 57 0.38 -9.21 -11.89
N LYS A 58 1.36 -9.98 -11.43
CA LYS A 58 1.22 -11.37 -11.02
C LYS A 58 1.70 -11.56 -9.58
N VAL A 59 1.15 -12.55 -8.90
CA VAL A 59 1.58 -12.91 -7.54
C VAL A 59 2.20 -14.30 -7.62
N PHE A 60 3.44 -14.42 -7.17
CA PHE A 60 4.19 -15.67 -7.18
C PHE A 60 4.55 -16.09 -5.76
N LEU A 61 4.55 -17.40 -5.51
CA LEU A 61 5.17 -18.01 -4.34
C LEU A 61 6.60 -18.41 -4.73
N MET A 62 7.59 -17.90 -4.01
CA MET A 62 9.00 -18.08 -4.32
C MET A 62 9.78 -18.25 -3.01
N ASP A 63 11.03 -18.71 -3.09
CA ASP A 63 11.90 -18.82 -1.92
C ASP A 63 12.14 -17.42 -1.31
N ARG A 64 12.15 -17.34 0.02
CA ARG A 64 12.21 -16.08 0.77
C ARG A 64 13.54 -15.35 0.59
N GLU A 65 14.60 -16.10 0.31
CA GLU A 65 15.99 -15.65 0.16
C GLU A 65 16.35 -15.23 -1.26
N GLU A 66 15.36 -15.06 -2.15
CA GLU A 66 15.64 -14.51 -3.47
C GLU A 66 16.22 -13.09 -3.32
N GLU A 67 17.50 -12.92 -3.72
CA GLU A 67 18.28 -11.70 -3.49
C GLU A 67 17.57 -10.48 -4.09
N GLU A 68 17.11 -9.59 -3.23
CA GLU A 68 16.95 -8.19 -3.60
C GLU A 68 18.32 -7.65 -4.00
N VAL A 69 18.37 -6.77 -5.01
CA VAL A 69 19.63 -6.18 -5.47
C VAL A 69 20.32 -5.52 -4.27
N SER A 70 21.47 -6.07 -3.86
CA SER A 70 22.27 -5.52 -2.75
C SER A 70 22.55 -4.04 -2.99
N ASN A 71 22.70 -3.25 -1.92
CA ASN A 71 23.05 -1.83 -2.04
C ASN A 71 24.33 -1.63 -2.87
N ASP A 72 25.30 -2.53 -2.71
CA ASP A 72 26.57 -2.56 -3.45
C ASP A 72 26.39 -2.92 -4.93
N VAL A 73 25.27 -3.51 -5.31
CA VAL A 73 24.92 -3.79 -6.71
C VAL A 73 24.01 -2.69 -7.27
N ALA A 74 23.13 -2.13 -6.43
CA ALA A 74 22.25 -1.02 -6.78
C ALA A 74 23.03 0.24 -7.15
N GLN A 75 24.23 0.44 -6.60
CA GLN A 75 25.14 1.53 -6.99
C GLN A 75 25.58 1.47 -8.47
N TYR A 76 25.50 0.30 -9.12
CA TYR A 76 25.78 0.16 -10.56
C TYR A 76 24.62 0.64 -11.44
N LEU A 77 23.46 0.97 -10.86
CA LEU A 77 22.48 1.79 -11.55
C LEU A 77 23.15 3.15 -11.76
N ASN A 78 23.62 3.42 -12.97
CA ASN A 78 24.24 4.68 -13.39
C ASN A 78 23.21 5.84 -13.41
N LEU A 79 22.55 6.08 -12.28
CA LEU A 79 21.66 7.22 -12.08
C LEU A 79 22.52 8.41 -11.69
N GLU A 80 22.46 9.46 -12.50
CA GLU A 80 23.20 10.69 -12.22
C GLU A 80 22.75 11.28 -10.88
N GLN A 81 23.69 11.81 -10.09
CA GLN A 81 23.41 12.43 -8.79
C GLN A 81 22.32 13.52 -8.89
N SER A 82 22.31 14.28 -9.98
CA SER A 82 21.30 15.30 -10.27
C SER A 82 19.88 14.72 -10.39
N ILE A 83 19.74 13.51 -10.96
CA ILE A 83 18.47 12.80 -11.06
C ILE A 83 18.00 12.36 -9.67
N LEU A 84 18.91 11.80 -8.86
CA LEU A 84 18.60 11.36 -7.49
C LEU A 84 18.14 12.54 -6.62
N GLU A 85 18.82 13.69 -6.72
CA GLU A 85 18.44 14.91 -6.02
C GLU A 85 17.07 15.43 -6.47
N GLN A 86 16.77 15.39 -7.77
CA GLN A 86 15.44 15.75 -8.29
C GLN A 86 14.35 14.78 -7.82
N VAL A 87 14.63 13.48 -7.74
CA VAL A 87 13.69 12.49 -7.20
C VAL A 87 13.40 12.79 -5.73
N LEU A 88 14.42 13.05 -4.92
CA LEU A 88 14.25 13.41 -3.51
C LEU A 88 13.44 14.70 -3.33
N LEU A 89 13.71 15.71 -4.16
CA LEU A 89 12.95 16.96 -4.15
C LEU A 89 11.47 16.70 -4.47
N LYS A 90 11.19 15.97 -5.55
CA LYS A 90 9.81 15.63 -5.93
C LYS A 90 9.09 14.84 -4.85
N LEU A 91 9.74 13.85 -4.24
CA LEU A 91 9.14 13.08 -3.15
C LEU A 91 8.74 13.99 -1.97
N ARG A 92 9.59 14.96 -1.60
CA ARG A 92 9.28 15.93 -0.54
C ARG A 92 8.12 16.85 -0.91
N GLU A 93 8.05 17.28 -2.16
CA GLU A 93 6.94 18.11 -2.68
C GLU A 93 5.61 17.33 -2.68
N GLU A 94 5.63 16.06 -3.12
CA GLU A 94 4.49 15.14 -3.09
C GLU A 94 3.99 14.91 -1.66
N GLU A 95 4.88 14.60 -0.73
CA GLU A 95 4.56 14.40 0.68
C GLU A 95 3.94 15.65 1.30
N SER A 96 4.56 16.82 1.08
CA SER A 96 4.05 18.10 1.58
C SER A 96 2.64 18.39 1.06
N ARG A 97 2.40 18.11 -0.23
CA ARG A 97 1.08 18.30 -0.84
C ARG A 97 0.04 17.36 -0.25
N GLU A 98 0.37 16.09 -0.04
CA GLU A 98 -0.57 15.13 0.53
C GLU A 98 -0.91 15.47 2.00
N ILE A 99 0.07 15.92 2.79
CA ILE A 99 -0.18 16.44 4.14
C ILE A 99 -1.20 17.60 4.10
N GLN A 100 -0.98 18.60 3.23
CA GLN A 100 -1.91 19.74 3.12
C GLN A 100 -3.30 19.30 2.65
N ARG A 101 -3.37 18.32 1.74
CA ARG A 101 -4.63 17.75 1.28
C ARG A 101 -5.40 17.08 2.42
N VAL A 102 -4.74 16.26 3.23
CA VAL A 102 -5.33 15.57 4.38
C VAL A 102 -5.81 16.57 5.41
N ILE A 103 -5.00 17.58 5.76
CA ILE A 103 -5.37 18.66 6.69
C ILE A 103 -6.61 19.41 6.17
N SER A 104 -6.62 19.78 4.89
CA SER A 104 -7.75 20.49 4.27
C SER A 104 -9.02 19.65 4.28
N LYS A 105 -8.92 18.35 3.98
CA LYS A 105 -10.04 17.40 4.02
C LYS A 105 -10.60 17.27 5.44
N TYR A 106 -9.73 17.14 6.43
CA TYR A 106 -10.12 17.10 7.84
C TYR A 106 -10.88 18.36 8.26
N HIS A 107 -10.32 19.55 8.00
CA HIS A 107 -10.99 20.81 8.37
C HIS A 107 -12.33 21.02 7.63
N HIS A 108 -12.42 20.60 6.37
CA HIS A 108 -13.67 20.63 5.64
C HIS A 108 -14.74 19.74 6.29
N GLN A 109 -14.39 18.48 6.57
CA GLN A 109 -15.30 17.53 7.22
C GLN A 109 -15.68 17.98 8.64
N HIS A 110 -14.72 18.49 9.42
CA HIS A 110 -14.97 19.03 10.74
C HIS A 110 -15.97 20.20 10.70
N ARG A 111 -15.79 21.17 9.77
CA ARG A 111 -16.73 22.29 9.60
C ARG A 111 -18.14 21.82 9.26
N LEU A 112 -18.27 20.84 8.35
CA LEU A 112 -19.56 20.26 7.99
C LEU A 112 -20.24 19.61 9.22
N LEU A 113 -19.51 18.79 9.96
CA LEU A 113 -20.03 18.12 11.16
C LEU A 113 -20.43 19.14 12.23
N SER A 114 -19.60 20.14 12.52
CA SER A 114 -19.92 21.20 13.48
C SER A 114 -21.18 21.97 13.06
N HIS A 115 -21.33 22.28 11.77
CA HIS A 115 -22.54 22.95 11.26
C HIS A 115 -23.79 22.10 11.44
N VAL A 116 -23.73 20.80 11.13
CA VAL A 116 -24.85 19.86 11.32
C VAL A 116 -25.22 19.72 12.79
N LEU A 117 -24.24 19.63 13.69
CA LEU A 117 -24.49 19.56 15.13
C LEU A 117 -25.18 20.84 15.63
N ASN A 118 -24.67 22.01 15.23
CA ASN A 118 -25.24 23.30 15.64
C ASN A 118 -26.68 23.51 15.11
N THR A 119 -26.96 23.10 13.87
CA THR A 119 -28.30 23.20 13.28
C THR A 119 -29.30 22.22 13.89
N LYS A 120 -28.87 21.04 14.34
CA LYS A 120 -29.74 20.11 15.09
C LYS A 120 -29.98 20.50 16.55
N MET A 121 -29.13 21.36 17.12
CA MET A 121 -29.23 21.81 18.51
C MET A 121 -29.97 23.15 18.69
N SER A 122 -30.36 23.84 17.61
CA SER A 122 -31.25 25.00 17.71
C SER A 122 -32.66 24.52 18.12
N PRO A 123 -33.23 24.99 19.25
CA PRO A 123 -34.56 24.56 19.65
C PRO A 123 -35.60 25.04 18.64
N HIS A 124 -36.48 24.13 18.21
CA HIS A 124 -37.74 24.49 17.57
C HIS A 124 -38.48 25.41 18.55
N ILE A 125 -38.59 26.69 18.22
CA ILE A 125 -39.36 27.65 19.01
C ILE A 125 -40.80 27.19 18.89
N GLU A 126 -41.35 26.69 19.99
CA GLU A 126 -42.75 26.34 20.13
C GLU A 126 -43.59 27.60 19.84
N THR A 127 -44.38 27.57 18.76
CA THR A 127 -45.45 28.54 18.54
C THR A 127 -46.51 28.34 19.61
N SER A 128 -46.50 29.21 20.63
CA SER A 128 -47.63 29.35 21.54
C SER A 128 -48.82 30.03 20.84
N VAL A 129 -50.00 29.47 21.09
CA VAL A 129 -51.34 29.95 20.70
C VAL A 129 -51.79 31.08 21.61
#